data_AF-A0A9W6WU21-F1
#
_entry.id   AF-A0A9W6WU21-F1
#
_cell.length_a   1.000
_cell.length_b   1.000
_cell.length_c   1.000
_cell.angle_alpha   90.00
_cell.angle_beta   90.00
_cell.angle_gamma   90.00
#
_symmetry.space_group_name_H-M   'P 1'
#
loop_
_entity.id
_entity.type
_entity.pdbx_description
1 polymer ?
#
loop_
_entity_poly.entity_id
_entity_poly.type
_entity_poly.pdbx_seq_one_letter_code
_entity_poly.pdbx_strand_id
1 'polypeptide(L)'
;MGDEADVTITVKERGWRSLHVGATTDGNDEAGNQEWLSSYNEKIRAGSISISDYEGVHDLSLNVGWRDLLPRRDSKIPTAYRASPSILAEAMPSTKTSVRYVFTDDSRDNVVYPTAGGLFKTEIAGLVGDVKFVKAEVEGQKHIGVGPIVYKMPILNLSLSYHIGTVKSYGSEQHRPARISDRFFLGGPMNVRGFNHKGIGPRASPLDGGVAQGDALGGDVSYHGTASLGFPVPLSLFAVS
;
A
#
# COMPACT_ATOMS: atom_id res chain seq x y z
N MET A 1 16.17 -7.36 14.95
CA MET A 1 16.70 -7.73 13.63
C MET A 1 16.13 -9.10 13.34
N GLY A 2 14.92 -9.15 12.78
CA GLY A 2 14.29 -10.40 12.37
C GLY A 2 14.73 -10.70 10.95
N ASP A 3 15.04 -11.96 10.65
CA ASP A 3 15.30 -12.39 9.28
C ASP A 3 13.99 -12.32 8.50
N GLU A 4 13.89 -11.33 7.61
CA GLU A 4 12.87 -11.30 6.57
C GLU A 4 13.34 -12.23 5.46
N ALA A 5 12.70 -13.39 5.34
CA ALA A 5 12.91 -14.27 4.20
C ALA A 5 11.69 -14.15 3.28
N ASP A 6 11.88 -13.43 2.18
CA ASP A 6 10.98 -13.46 1.03
C ASP A 6 11.58 -14.38 -0.03
N VAL A 7 10.90 -15.48 -0.32
CA VAL A 7 11.30 -16.45 -1.34
C VAL A 7 10.24 -16.42 -2.42
N THR A 8 10.56 -15.79 -3.54
CA THR A 8 9.72 -15.83 -4.74
C THR A 8 10.37 -16.70 -5.82
N ILE A 9 9.73 -17.82 -6.14
CA ILE A 9 10.09 -18.70 -7.24
C ILE A 9 9.22 -18.31 -8.44
N THR A 10 9.87 -17.88 -9.52
CA THR A 10 9.19 -17.63 -10.80
C THR A 10 9.52 -18.73 -11.78
N VAL A 11 8.48 -19.43 -12.24
CA VAL A 11 8.60 -20.43 -13.31
C VAL A 11 8.00 -19.81 -14.58
N LYS A 12 8.85 -19.58 -15.58
CA LYS A 12 8.41 -19.21 -16.93
C LYS A 12 8.22 -20.50 -17.72
N GLU A 13 6.98 -20.89 -17.98
CA GLU A 13 6.70 -22.01 -18.88
C GLU A 13 6.95 -21.59 -20.33
N ARG A 14 7.33 -22.53 -21.20
CA ARG A 14 7.35 -22.30 -22.65
C ARG A 14 5.91 -22.23 -23.14
N GLY A 15 5.33 -21.04 -23.06
CA GLY A 15 3.93 -20.76 -23.36
C GLY A 15 3.47 -19.42 -22.79
N TRP A 16 2.20 -19.12 -22.99
CA TRP A 16 1.48 -17.86 -22.75
C TRP A 16 1.23 -17.51 -21.26
N ARG A 17 2.01 -18.04 -20.31
CA ARG A 17 1.76 -17.87 -18.86
C ARG A 17 3.05 -17.83 -18.04
N SER A 18 3.05 -17.03 -16.97
CA SER A 18 4.05 -17.08 -15.89
C SER A 18 3.40 -17.46 -14.56
N LEU A 19 4.08 -18.33 -13.81
CA LEU A 19 3.70 -18.75 -12.47
C LEU A 19 4.69 -18.15 -11.47
N HIS A 20 4.17 -17.47 -10.45
CA HIS A 20 4.94 -16.96 -9.32
C HIS A 20 4.47 -17.65 -8.04
N VAL A 21 5.41 -18.15 -7.23
CA VAL A 21 5.13 -18.70 -5.91
C VAL A 21 5.99 -17.95 -4.92
N GLY A 22 5.34 -17.24 -3.99
CA GLY A 22 5.98 -16.44 -2.97
C GLY A 22 5.73 -17.02 -1.58
N ALA A 23 6.73 -16.95 -0.71
CA ALA A 23 6.55 -17.10 0.73
C ALA A 23 7.27 -15.96 1.41
N THR A 24 6.53 -15.18 2.20
CA THR A 24 7.06 -14.10 3.01
C THR A 24 6.96 -14.48 4.48
N THR A 25 8.09 -14.40 5.17
CA THR A 25 8.15 -14.53 6.62
C THR A 25 8.60 -13.20 7.19
N ASP A 26 7.78 -12.65 8.08
CA ASP A 26 8.03 -11.39 8.78
C ASP A 26 8.01 -10.14 7.88
N GLY A 27 6.93 -9.99 7.11
CA GLY A 27 6.59 -8.72 6.46
C GLY A 27 6.28 -7.67 7.53
N ASN A 28 7.28 -6.90 7.94
CA ASN A 28 7.06 -5.62 8.60
C ASN A 28 6.68 -4.63 7.49
N ASP A 29 5.52 -3.98 7.59
CA ASP A 29 5.26 -2.74 6.83
C ASP A 29 6.50 -1.84 6.93
N GLU A 30 6.85 -1.14 5.84
CA GLU A 30 8.02 -0.26 5.53
C GLU A 30 8.37 0.84 6.58
N ALA A 31 8.23 0.55 7.86
CA ALA A 31 8.19 1.46 8.99
C ALA A 31 9.41 1.32 9.90
N GLY A 32 10.48 0.65 9.47
CA GLY A 32 11.75 0.63 10.22
C GLY A 32 12.26 2.05 10.53
N ASN A 33 11.91 3.04 9.71
CA ASN A 33 12.27 4.44 9.92
C ASN A 33 11.15 5.30 10.55
N GLN A 34 9.99 4.72 10.85
CA GLN A 34 8.80 5.43 11.36
C GLN A 34 8.20 4.77 12.61
N GLU A 35 8.97 3.91 13.25
CA GLU A 35 8.61 3.23 14.49
C GLU A 35 8.10 4.16 15.61
N TRP A 36 8.54 5.41 15.63
CA TRP A 36 8.10 6.41 16.62
C TRP A 36 6.67 6.92 16.38
N LEU A 37 6.14 6.74 15.17
CA LEU A 37 4.78 7.10 14.73
C LEU A 37 3.78 5.94 14.81
N SER A 38 4.22 4.74 15.23
CA SER A 38 3.34 3.59 15.41
C SER A 38 3.26 3.16 16.87
N SER A 39 2.05 2.83 17.33
CA SER A 39 1.80 2.26 18.66
C SER A 39 1.72 0.74 18.68
N TYR A 40 1.78 0.10 17.51
CA TYR A 40 1.75 -1.35 17.33
C TYR A 40 2.77 -1.80 16.27
N ASN A 41 3.13 -3.08 16.33
CA ASN A 41 3.85 -3.77 15.26
C ASN A 41 2.90 -4.81 14.67
N GLU A 42 3.01 -5.05 13.37
CA GLU A 42 2.33 -6.17 12.72
C GLU A 42 3.37 -7.22 12.33
N LYS A 43 3.08 -8.48 12.61
CA LYS A 43 3.90 -9.61 12.18
C LYS A 43 3.06 -10.47 11.24
N ILE A 44 3.52 -10.58 9.99
CA ILE A 44 2.82 -11.30 8.94
C ILE A 44 3.67 -12.49 8.49
N ARG A 45 3.05 -13.65 8.40
CA ARG A 45 3.59 -14.85 7.75
C ARG A 45 2.63 -15.25 6.66
N ALA A 46 3.03 -15.19 5.40
CA ALA A 46 2.13 -15.44 4.29
C ALA A 46 2.79 -16.25 3.16
N GLY A 47 1.96 -17.01 2.47
CA GLY A 47 2.28 -17.65 1.21
C GLY A 47 1.35 -17.14 0.12
N SER A 48 1.88 -17.01 -1.08
CA SER A 48 1.13 -16.59 -2.26
C SER A 48 1.46 -17.46 -3.46
N ILE A 49 0.46 -17.67 -4.31
CA ILE A 49 0.61 -18.29 -5.61
C ILE A 49 -0.07 -17.35 -6.59
N SER A 50 0.66 -16.83 -7.58
CA SER A 50 0.08 -16.01 -8.64
C SER A 50 0.36 -16.56 -10.03
N ILE A 51 -0.61 -16.33 -10.91
CA ILE A 51 -0.52 -16.63 -12.33
C ILE A 51 -0.72 -15.32 -13.06
N SER A 52 0.23 -14.95 -13.90
CA SER A 52 0.20 -13.76 -14.72
C SER A 52 0.26 -14.13 -16.20
N ASP A 53 -0.37 -13.29 -17.02
CA ASP A 53 -0.20 -13.34 -18.47
C ASP A 53 1.21 -12.88 -18.86
N TYR A 54 1.69 -13.25 -20.06
CA TYR A 54 3.04 -12.93 -20.53
C TYR A 54 3.31 -11.42 -20.58
N GLU A 55 2.29 -10.63 -20.93
CA GLU A 55 2.38 -9.16 -20.96
C GLU A 55 2.22 -8.53 -19.56
N GLY A 56 1.91 -9.32 -18.52
CA GLY A 56 1.70 -8.82 -17.15
C GLY A 56 0.43 -7.98 -16.97
N VAL A 57 -0.45 -7.95 -17.98
CA VAL A 57 -1.71 -7.20 -17.97
C VAL A 57 -2.69 -7.77 -16.96
N HIS A 58 -2.77 -9.10 -16.89
CA HIS A 58 -3.64 -9.81 -15.96
C HIS A 58 -2.78 -10.61 -14.97
N ASP A 59 -2.98 -10.38 -13.68
CA ASP A 59 -2.42 -11.20 -12.60
C ASP A 59 -3.54 -11.69 -11.68
N LEU A 60 -3.57 -12.99 -11.44
CA LEU A 60 -4.46 -13.64 -10.48
C LEU A 60 -3.63 -14.30 -9.39
N SER A 61 -3.84 -13.88 -8.16
CA SER A 61 -3.08 -14.27 -6.98
C SER A 61 -3.97 -14.91 -5.91
N LEU A 62 -3.58 -16.07 -5.40
CA LEU A 62 -4.12 -16.69 -4.19
C LEU A 62 -3.16 -16.41 -3.03
N ASN A 63 -3.67 -15.81 -1.96
CA ASN A 63 -2.88 -15.45 -0.78
C ASN A 63 -3.44 -16.12 0.46
N VAL A 64 -2.55 -16.61 1.31
CA VAL A 64 -2.84 -17.16 2.64
C VAL A 64 -1.86 -16.54 3.62
N GLY A 65 -2.35 -15.96 4.71
CA GLY A 65 -1.51 -15.31 5.70
C GLY A 65 -2.04 -15.40 7.12
N TRP A 66 -1.12 -15.59 8.06
CA TRP A 66 -1.31 -15.44 9.49
C TRP A 66 -0.74 -14.10 9.92
N ARG A 67 -1.54 -13.32 10.64
CA ARG A 67 -1.20 -11.95 11.04
C ARG A 67 -1.41 -11.76 12.52
N ASP A 68 -0.38 -11.28 13.18
CA ASP A 68 -0.42 -10.91 14.60
C ASP A 68 -0.19 -9.40 14.73
N LEU A 69 -1.17 -8.72 15.31
CA LEU A 69 -1.03 -7.32 15.69
C LEU A 69 -0.57 -7.23 17.14
N LEU A 70 0.64 -6.68 17.34
CA LEU A 70 1.36 -6.65 18.60
C LEU A 70 1.44 -5.21 19.11
N PRO A 71 0.60 -4.82 20.09
CA PRO A 71 0.67 -3.51 20.72
C PRO A 71 2.02 -3.29 21.39
N ARG A 72 2.61 -2.11 21.20
CA ARG A 72 3.86 -1.75 21.87
C ARG A 72 3.60 -1.49 23.35
N ARG A 73 4.55 -1.90 24.19
CA ARG A 73 4.54 -1.59 25.63
C ARG A 73 4.92 -0.14 25.88
N ASP A 74 4.39 0.42 26.97
CA ASP A 74 4.79 1.75 27.41
C ASP A 74 6.24 1.73 27.94
N SER A 75 7.01 2.77 27.60
CA SER A 75 8.42 2.89 27.99
C SER A 75 8.61 3.24 29.47
N LYS A 76 7.61 3.87 30.09
CA LYS A 76 7.64 4.32 31.49
C LYS A 76 6.92 3.35 32.41
N ILE A 77 5.91 2.63 31.90
CA ILE A 77 5.08 1.69 32.67
C ILE A 77 5.17 0.28 32.04
N PRO A 78 6.04 -0.61 32.53
CA PRO A 78 6.28 -1.94 31.92
C PRO A 78 5.06 -2.86 31.84
N THR A 79 4.04 -2.60 32.65
CA THR A 79 2.78 -3.36 32.73
C THR A 79 1.68 -2.82 31.83
N ALA A 80 1.83 -1.62 31.27
CA ALA A 80 0.83 -0.99 30.42
C ALA A 80 1.22 -1.06 28.94
N TYR A 81 0.22 -1.12 28.06
CA TYR A 81 0.41 -0.92 26.64
C TYR A 81 0.37 0.57 26.30
N ARG A 82 1.21 0.97 25.35
CA ARG A 82 1.22 2.33 24.82
C ARG A 82 0.04 2.57 23.88
N ALA A 83 -0.48 1.53 23.22
CA ALA A 83 -1.51 1.66 22.19
C ALA A 83 -2.88 2.09 22.75
N SER A 84 -3.65 2.82 21.93
CA SER A 84 -5.04 3.19 22.26
C SER A 84 -5.98 1.98 22.36
N PRO A 85 -7.08 2.06 23.12
CA PRO A 85 -8.10 1.01 23.26
C PRO A 85 -8.61 0.45 21.94
N SER A 86 -8.76 1.30 20.91
CA SER A 86 -9.17 0.87 19.58
C SER A 86 -8.16 -0.08 18.93
N ILE A 87 -6.86 0.20 19.08
CA ILE A 87 -5.79 -0.68 18.59
C ILE A 87 -5.71 -1.96 19.44
N LEU A 88 -5.85 -1.84 20.75
CA LEU A 88 -5.88 -2.99 21.66
C LEU A 88 -7.06 -3.92 21.37
N ALA A 89 -8.22 -3.39 21.00
CA ALA A 89 -9.39 -4.16 20.61
C ALA A 89 -9.17 -4.94 19.30
N GLU A 90 -8.23 -4.51 18.46
CA GLU A 90 -7.85 -5.17 17.21
C GLU A 90 -6.65 -6.12 17.35
N ALA A 91 -5.96 -6.10 18.51
CA ALA A 91 -4.78 -6.91 18.82
C ALA A 91 -5.12 -8.39 19.06
N MET A 92 -5.64 -9.05 18.02
CA MET A 92 -5.93 -10.47 18.00
C MET A 92 -5.28 -11.11 16.77
N PRO A 93 -4.73 -12.34 16.90
CA PRO A 93 -4.29 -13.13 15.75
C PRO A 93 -5.42 -13.24 14.72
N SER A 94 -5.08 -13.14 13.45
CA SER A 94 -6.05 -13.29 12.36
C SER A 94 -5.48 -14.12 11.22
N THR A 95 -6.31 -15.01 10.68
CA THR A 95 -5.99 -15.76 9.47
C THR A 95 -6.75 -15.15 8.29
N LYS A 96 -6.01 -14.74 7.26
CA LYS A 96 -6.55 -14.19 6.02
C LYS A 96 -6.27 -15.16 4.88
N THR A 97 -7.31 -15.49 4.13
CA THR A 97 -7.15 -16.06 2.79
C THR A 97 -7.87 -15.16 1.80
N SER A 98 -7.22 -14.84 0.69
CA SER A 98 -7.77 -13.95 -0.30
C SER A 98 -7.40 -14.34 -1.72
N VAL A 99 -8.33 -14.05 -2.62
CA VAL A 99 -8.10 -14.05 -4.06
C VAL A 99 -7.94 -12.60 -4.48
N ARG A 100 -6.80 -12.27 -5.06
CA ARG A 100 -6.49 -10.95 -5.58
C ARG A 100 -6.38 -11.03 -7.10
N TYR A 101 -7.03 -10.11 -7.77
CA TYR A 101 -6.94 -9.94 -9.21
C TYR A 101 -6.43 -8.52 -9.50
N VAL A 102 -5.44 -8.42 -10.39
CA VAL A 102 -4.85 -7.15 -10.81
C VAL A 102 -4.93 -7.07 -12.32
N PHE A 103 -5.51 -5.99 -12.79
CA PHE A 103 -5.49 -5.59 -14.19
C PHE A 103 -4.61 -4.34 -14.33
N THR A 104 -3.55 -4.46 -15.11
CA THR A 104 -2.58 -3.40 -15.38
C THR A 104 -2.74 -2.96 -16.82
N ASP A 105 -3.21 -1.74 -17.03
CA ASP A 105 -3.25 -1.11 -18.35
C ASP A 105 -2.07 -0.15 -18.47
N ASP A 106 -1.04 -0.62 -19.15
CA ASP A 106 0.21 0.11 -19.30
C ASP A 106 0.30 0.72 -20.71
N SER A 107 -0.07 2.00 -20.83
CA SER A 107 0.02 2.76 -22.09
C SER A 107 1.31 3.57 -22.21
N ARG A 108 2.42 3.05 -21.64
CA ARG A 108 3.74 3.69 -21.74
C ARG A 108 4.32 3.59 -23.15
N ASP A 109 4.50 4.74 -23.80
CA ASP A 109 5.29 4.85 -25.03
C ASP A 109 6.80 4.70 -24.77
N ASN A 110 7.26 5.03 -23.56
CA ASN A 110 8.65 4.97 -23.14
C ASN A 110 8.76 4.57 -21.66
N VAL A 111 9.66 3.63 -21.36
CA VAL A 111 9.91 3.12 -20.00
C VAL A 111 10.40 4.21 -19.05
N VAL A 112 11.14 5.20 -19.58
CA VAL A 112 11.73 6.30 -18.81
C VAL A 112 10.74 7.46 -18.62
N TYR A 113 9.83 7.66 -19.58
CA TYR A 113 8.82 8.73 -19.55
C TYR A 113 7.43 8.17 -19.92
N PRO A 114 6.73 7.58 -18.95
CA PRO A 114 5.42 7.02 -19.17
C PRO A 114 4.39 8.08 -19.57
N THR A 115 3.67 7.91 -20.68
CA THR A 115 2.63 8.87 -21.13
C THR A 115 1.35 8.73 -20.31
N ALA A 116 0.86 7.51 -20.11
CA ALA A 116 -0.29 7.21 -19.28
C ALA A 116 -0.21 5.77 -18.76
N GLY A 117 -1.05 5.47 -17.77
CA GLY A 117 -1.22 4.12 -17.25
C GLY A 117 -2.35 4.07 -16.24
N GLY A 118 -2.93 2.88 -16.10
CA GLY A 118 -4.00 2.57 -15.18
C GLY A 118 -3.75 1.24 -14.50
N LEU A 119 -4.25 1.11 -13.28
CA LEU A 119 -4.12 -0.10 -12.49
C LEU A 119 -5.41 -0.31 -11.70
N PHE A 120 -6.03 -1.44 -11.93
CA PHE A 120 -7.24 -1.88 -11.24
C PHE A 120 -6.91 -3.10 -10.40
N LYS A 121 -7.16 -3.03 -9.10
CA LYS A 121 -6.92 -4.14 -8.17
C LYS A 121 -8.23 -4.49 -7.49
N THR A 122 -8.57 -5.77 -7.46
CA THR A 122 -9.65 -6.30 -6.64
C THR A 122 -9.14 -7.42 -5.77
N GLU A 123 -9.62 -7.47 -4.54
CA GLU A 123 -9.28 -8.52 -3.59
C GLU A 123 -10.54 -8.96 -2.87
N ILE A 124 -10.77 -10.27 -2.84
CA ILE A 124 -11.87 -10.89 -2.10
C ILE A 124 -11.24 -11.81 -1.06
N ALA A 125 -11.40 -11.46 0.21
CA ALA A 125 -10.94 -12.24 1.34
C ALA A 125 -12.10 -12.94 2.03
N GLY A 126 -11.90 -14.18 2.45
CA GLY A 126 -12.92 -14.92 3.21
C GLY A 126 -13.30 -16.29 2.64
N LEU A 127 -12.45 -16.90 1.82
CA LEU A 127 -12.60 -18.30 1.43
C LEU A 127 -12.47 -19.22 2.65
N VAL A 128 -11.40 -19.01 3.44
CA VAL A 128 -11.06 -19.72 4.68
C VAL A 128 -10.47 -18.72 5.68
N GLY A 129 -10.74 -18.92 6.98
CA GLY A 129 -10.23 -18.06 8.05
C GLY A 129 -11.22 -16.99 8.51
N ASP A 130 -10.71 -16.08 9.35
CA ASP A 130 -11.54 -15.20 10.19
C ASP A 130 -11.86 -13.88 9.49
N VAL A 131 -11.07 -13.52 8.47
CA VAL A 131 -11.12 -12.23 7.80
C VAL A 131 -11.96 -12.33 6.54
N LYS A 132 -13.03 -11.54 6.45
CA LYS A 132 -13.97 -11.53 5.32
C LYS A 132 -14.22 -10.11 4.83
N PHE A 133 -13.69 -9.76 3.67
CA PHE A 133 -13.88 -8.44 3.06
C PHE A 133 -13.79 -8.50 1.53
N VAL A 134 -14.36 -7.50 0.88
CA VAL A 134 -14.13 -7.20 -0.52
C VAL A 134 -13.43 -5.84 -0.60
N LYS A 135 -12.33 -5.77 -1.33
CA LYS A 135 -11.52 -4.58 -1.54
C LYS A 135 -11.37 -4.31 -3.03
N ALA A 136 -11.50 -3.05 -3.42
CA ALA A 136 -11.31 -2.59 -4.78
C ALA A 136 -10.50 -1.31 -4.77
N GLU A 137 -9.53 -1.22 -5.66
CA GLU A 137 -8.65 -0.07 -5.83
C GLU A 137 -8.49 0.26 -7.32
N VAL A 138 -8.51 1.55 -7.61
CA VAL A 138 -8.28 2.10 -8.94
C VAL A 138 -7.20 3.16 -8.82
N GLU A 139 -6.17 3.02 -9.63
CA GLU A 139 -5.08 3.97 -9.75
C GLU A 139 -4.95 4.37 -11.22
N GLY A 140 -4.67 5.64 -11.46
CA GLY A 140 -4.44 6.15 -12.80
C GLY A 140 -3.44 7.28 -12.79
N GLN A 141 -2.64 7.35 -13.84
CA GLN A 141 -1.67 8.41 -14.05
C GLN A 141 -1.65 8.85 -15.51
N LYS A 142 -1.40 10.14 -15.71
CA LYS A 142 -1.28 10.76 -17.02
C LYS A 142 -0.24 11.85 -16.99
N HIS A 143 0.66 11.81 -17.97
CA HIS A 143 1.72 12.79 -18.17
C HIS A 143 1.46 13.54 -19.47
N ILE A 144 1.52 14.87 -19.42
CA ILE A 144 1.22 15.76 -20.52
C ILE A 144 2.37 16.72 -20.69
N GLY A 145 3.06 16.63 -21.82
CA GLY A 145 4.04 17.64 -22.23
C GLY A 145 3.35 18.93 -22.65
N VAL A 146 3.75 20.07 -22.08
CA VAL A 146 3.22 21.40 -22.39
C VAL A 146 4.37 22.30 -22.86
N GLY A 147 4.17 23.01 -23.97
CA GLY A 147 5.11 24.01 -24.49
C GLY A 147 5.94 23.56 -25.71
N PRO A 148 6.76 24.47 -26.27
CA PRO A 148 7.55 24.19 -27.46
C PRO A 148 8.57 23.08 -27.17
N ILE A 149 8.75 22.19 -28.14
CA ILE A 149 9.69 21.08 -28.04
C ILE A 149 11.09 21.64 -28.25
N VAL A 150 11.92 21.62 -27.21
CA VAL A 150 13.33 22.03 -27.27
C VAL A 150 14.16 20.77 -27.01
N TYR A 151 15.08 20.44 -27.92
CA TYR A 151 15.86 19.19 -27.87
C TYR A 151 15.03 17.91 -27.77
N LYS A 152 13.93 17.80 -28.54
CA LYS A 152 13.00 16.65 -28.54
C LYS A 152 12.26 16.42 -27.21
N MET A 153 12.36 17.32 -26.24
CA MET A 153 11.64 17.26 -24.97
C MET A 153 10.72 18.47 -24.82
N PRO A 154 9.49 18.31 -24.28
CA PRO A 154 8.65 19.43 -23.93
C PRO A 154 9.29 20.21 -22.76
N ILE A 155 9.19 21.55 -22.79
CA ILE A 155 9.73 22.41 -21.72
C ILE A 155 9.00 22.21 -20.38
N LEU A 156 7.73 21.83 -20.40
CA LEU A 156 6.98 21.53 -19.19
C LEU A 156 6.40 20.12 -19.29
N ASN A 157 6.47 19.36 -18.20
CA ASN A 157 5.79 18.08 -18.08
C ASN A 157 4.83 18.14 -16.90
N LEU A 158 3.53 18.14 -17.20
CA LEU A 158 2.48 18.06 -16.22
C LEU A 158 2.13 16.59 -15.99
N SER A 159 2.32 16.11 -14.76
CA SER A 159 1.93 14.77 -14.35
C SER A 159 0.74 14.86 -13.40
N LEU A 160 -0.30 14.09 -13.68
CA LEU A 160 -1.48 13.95 -12.83
C LEU A 160 -1.63 12.48 -12.48
N SER A 161 -1.76 12.18 -11.18
CA SER A 161 -2.09 10.85 -10.69
C SER A 161 -3.26 10.89 -9.72
N TYR A 162 -4.00 9.80 -9.64
CA TYR A 162 -5.06 9.60 -8.68
C TYR A 162 -5.11 8.15 -8.23
N HIS A 163 -5.56 7.94 -7.00
CA HIS A 163 -5.83 6.63 -6.43
C HIS A 163 -7.12 6.71 -5.61
N ILE A 164 -7.97 5.70 -5.79
CA ILE A 164 -9.26 5.57 -5.13
C ILE A 164 -9.38 4.11 -4.68
N GLY A 165 -9.71 3.89 -3.42
CA GLY A 165 -9.81 2.58 -2.80
C GLY A 165 -11.01 2.48 -1.88
N THR A 166 -11.63 1.31 -1.85
CA THR A 166 -12.70 0.96 -0.90
C THR A 166 -12.56 -0.47 -0.42
N VAL A 167 -12.84 -0.71 0.85
CA VAL A 167 -12.87 -2.03 1.48
C VAL A 167 -14.16 -2.14 2.29
N LYS A 168 -14.82 -3.29 2.17
CA LYS A 168 -16.06 -3.57 2.88
C LYS A 168 -16.06 -5.00 3.41
N SER A 169 -16.23 -5.13 4.72
CA SER A 169 -16.43 -6.42 5.38
C SER A 169 -17.77 -7.05 4.97
N TYR A 170 -17.85 -8.37 4.92
CA TYR A 170 -19.08 -9.09 4.59
C TYR A 170 -19.28 -10.36 5.44
N GLY A 171 -20.47 -10.94 5.38
CA GLY A 171 -20.81 -12.17 6.11
C GLY A 171 -20.85 -11.92 7.62
N SER A 172 -20.18 -12.78 8.40
CA SER A 172 -20.11 -12.66 9.87
C SER A 172 -19.48 -11.36 10.37
N GLU A 173 -18.67 -10.70 9.53
CA GLU A 173 -17.99 -9.44 9.86
C GLU A 173 -18.70 -8.22 9.26
N GLN A 174 -19.90 -8.36 8.67
CA GLN A 174 -20.60 -7.27 7.98
C GLN A 174 -20.88 -6.04 8.86
N HIS A 175 -21.06 -6.24 10.17
CA HIS A 175 -21.34 -5.16 11.12
C HIS A 175 -20.07 -4.59 11.78
N ARG A 176 -18.89 -5.09 11.40
CA ARG A 176 -17.60 -4.66 11.94
C ARG A 176 -16.79 -3.99 10.83
N PRO A 177 -16.07 -2.90 11.14
CA PRO A 177 -15.14 -2.31 10.18
C PRO A 177 -14.09 -3.34 9.76
N ALA A 178 -13.47 -3.15 8.60
CA ALA A 178 -12.37 -4.01 8.16
C ALA A 178 -11.27 -4.03 9.22
N ARG A 179 -10.48 -5.11 9.30
CA ARG A 179 -9.31 -5.16 10.19
C ARG A 179 -8.34 -4.04 9.81
N ILE A 180 -7.67 -3.46 10.80
CA ILE A 180 -6.76 -2.34 10.62
C ILE A 180 -5.70 -2.60 9.55
N SER A 181 -5.20 -3.83 9.47
CA SER A 181 -4.25 -4.30 8.45
C SER A 181 -4.78 -4.28 7.02
N ASP A 182 -6.10 -4.29 6.82
CA ASP A 182 -6.74 -4.26 5.50
C ASP A 182 -7.30 -2.87 5.14
N ARG A 183 -7.38 -1.95 6.11
CA ARG A 183 -7.83 -0.56 5.91
C ARG A 183 -6.81 0.27 5.13
N PHE A 184 -7.28 1.38 4.59
CA PHE A 184 -6.43 2.33 3.90
C PHE A 184 -5.81 3.35 4.84
N PHE A 185 -4.53 3.60 4.66
CA PHE A 185 -3.80 4.68 5.32
C PHE A 185 -3.22 5.64 4.30
N LEU A 186 -3.34 6.93 4.58
CA LEU A 186 -2.85 7.99 3.72
C LEU A 186 -1.75 8.78 4.40
N GLY A 187 -0.78 9.21 3.59
CA GLY A 187 0.39 9.98 4.02
C GLY A 187 1.71 9.23 3.83
N GLY A 188 2.80 9.97 3.91
CA GLY A 188 4.13 9.49 3.56
C GLY A 188 4.55 9.87 2.14
N PRO A 189 5.83 9.63 1.79
CA PRO A 189 6.42 10.13 0.55
C PRO A 189 5.84 9.51 -0.72
N MET A 190 5.36 8.26 -0.65
CA MET A 190 4.76 7.56 -1.81
C MET A 190 3.27 7.81 -2.02
N ASN A 191 2.58 8.36 -1.02
CA ASN A 191 1.17 8.72 -1.13
C ASN A 191 1.06 10.25 -1.25
N VAL A 192 0.59 10.90 -0.19
CA VAL A 192 0.45 12.36 -0.11
C VAL A 192 1.68 12.95 0.55
N ARG A 193 2.56 13.53 -0.27
CA ARG A 193 3.75 14.26 0.20
C ARG A 193 3.36 15.45 1.07
N GLY A 194 4.19 15.75 2.08
CA GLY A 194 3.93 16.79 3.07
C GLY A 194 3.21 16.31 4.33
N PHE A 195 2.71 15.07 4.34
CA PHE A 195 2.15 14.44 5.53
C PHE A 195 3.03 13.28 6.01
N ASN A 196 3.12 13.12 7.33
CA ASN A 196 3.72 11.94 7.94
C ASN A 196 2.98 10.66 7.46
N HIS A 197 3.64 9.51 7.55
CA HIS A 197 3.00 8.24 7.26
C HIS A 197 1.81 7.99 8.19
N LYS A 198 0.72 7.45 7.65
CA LYS A 198 -0.59 7.36 8.32
C LYS A 198 -1.06 8.72 8.88
N GLY A 199 -0.64 9.81 8.24
CA GLY A 199 -0.85 11.20 8.66
C GLY A 199 -2.27 11.71 8.43
N ILE A 200 -2.97 11.15 7.45
CA ILE A 200 -4.32 11.57 7.06
C ILE A 200 -5.31 10.44 7.36
N GLY A 201 -6.44 10.78 7.98
CA GLY A 201 -7.56 9.88 8.24
C GLY A 201 -8.04 9.88 9.70
N PRO A 202 -8.98 8.98 10.03
CA PRO A 202 -9.51 8.84 11.38
C PRO A 202 -8.42 8.45 12.39
N ARG A 203 -8.47 9.05 13.58
CA ARG A 203 -7.52 8.79 14.66
C ARG A 203 -8.25 8.54 15.98
N ALA A 204 -7.65 7.71 16.83
CA ALA A 204 -8.03 7.61 18.22
C ALA A 204 -7.73 8.92 18.95
N SER A 205 -8.46 9.20 20.03
CA SER A 205 -8.18 10.38 20.85
C SER A 205 -6.77 10.28 21.43
N PRO A 206 -5.96 11.36 21.38
CA PRO A 206 -4.67 11.38 22.06
C PRO A 206 -4.76 11.13 23.58
N LEU A 207 -5.93 11.34 24.18
CA LEU A 207 -6.20 11.09 25.59
C LEU A 207 -6.35 9.59 25.91
N ASP A 208 -6.72 8.79 24.92
CA ASP A 208 -6.96 7.35 25.11
C ASP A 208 -5.65 6.54 25.04
N GLY A 209 -4.50 7.22 24.94
CA GLY A 209 -3.20 6.59 24.72
C GLY A 209 -2.83 6.51 23.23
N GLY A 210 -1.67 5.93 22.96
CA GLY A 210 -1.10 5.79 21.63
C GLY A 210 0.12 6.68 21.38
N VAL A 211 0.23 7.16 20.14
CA VAL A 211 1.17 8.23 19.78
C VAL A 211 0.63 9.59 20.22
N ALA A 212 1.52 10.59 20.37
CA ALA A 212 1.15 11.92 20.87
C ALA A 212 0.06 12.61 20.04
N GLN A 213 -0.04 12.26 18.75
CA GLN A 213 -1.02 12.78 17.81
C GLN A 213 -2.27 11.88 17.66
N GLY A 214 -2.43 10.86 18.52
CA GLY A 214 -3.46 9.84 18.42
C GLY A 214 -3.14 8.77 17.37
N ASP A 215 -3.48 7.51 17.68
CA ASP A 215 -3.22 6.37 16.79
C ASP A 215 -4.06 6.47 15.51
N ALA A 216 -3.43 6.24 14.36
CA ALA A 216 -4.13 6.19 13.09
C ALA A 216 -4.96 4.89 12.99
N LEU A 217 -6.27 5.04 12.78
CA LEU A 217 -7.21 3.92 12.69
C LEU A 217 -7.45 3.43 11.26
N GLY A 218 -7.05 4.24 10.27
CA GLY A 218 -7.28 3.98 8.86
C GLY A 218 -8.75 4.22 8.46
N GLY A 219 -9.00 4.19 7.15
CA GLY A 219 -10.34 4.34 6.59
C GLY A 219 -10.73 3.15 5.71
N ASP A 220 -12.03 2.89 5.64
CA ASP A 220 -12.59 1.90 4.72
C ASP A 220 -12.63 2.43 3.27
N VAL A 221 -12.62 3.76 3.10
CA VAL A 221 -12.56 4.43 1.80
C VAL A 221 -11.41 5.43 1.82
N SER A 222 -10.61 5.43 0.76
CA SER A 222 -9.54 6.41 0.55
C SER A 222 -9.57 6.93 -0.87
N TYR A 223 -9.28 8.22 -1.04
CA TYR A 223 -9.01 8.79 -2.34
C TYR A 223 -7.92 9.87 -2.18
N HIS A 224 -7.02 9.94 -3.14
CA HIS A 224 -6.05 11.03 -3.22
C HIS A 224 -5.66 11.27 -4.68
N GLY A 225 -5.17 12.48 -4.95
CA GLY A 225 -4.68 12.86 -6.27
C GLY A 225 -3.48 13.78 -6.14
N THR A 226 -2.55 13.66 -7.07
CA THR A 226 -1.31 14.46 -7.10
C THR A 226 -1.16 15.09 -8.47
N ALA A 227 -0.85 16.38 -8.50
CA ALA A 227 -0.41 17.08 -9.69
C ALA A 227 1.03 17.55 -9.49
N SER A 228 1.91 17.26 -10.45
CA SER A 228 3.30 17.74 -10.44
C SER A 228 3.68 18.36 -11.77
N LEU A 229 4.49 19.42 -11.70
CA LEU A 229 5.02 20.11 -12.87
C LEU A 229 6.54 19.95 -12.89
N GLY A 230 7.05 19.23 -13.88
CA GLY A 230 8.48 19.14 -14.17
C GLY A 230 8.89 20.19 -15.19
N PHE A 231 10.05 20.81 -14.99
CA PHE A 231 10.69 21.70 -15.94
C PHE A 231 12.17 21.32 -16.06
N PRO A 232 12.80 21.45 -17.24
CA PRO A 232 14.22 21.18 -17.41
C PRO A 232 15.02 22.20 -16.63
N VAL A 233 16.06 21.74 -15.94
CA VAL A 233 16.99 22.64 -15.24
C VAL A 233 17.69 23.52 -16.27
N PRO A 234 17.64 24.86 -16.14
CA PRO A 234 18.37 25.74 -17.04
C PRO A 234 19.87 25.61 -16.77
N LEU A 235 20.55 24.75 -17.52
CA LEU A 235 21.99 24.50 -17.39
C LEU A 235 22.85 25.74 -17.76
N SER A 236 22.27 26.81 -18.30
CA SER A 236 22.98 28.05 -18.63
C SER A 236 23.39 28.89 -17.42
N LEU A 237 22.93 28.58 -16.20
CA LEU A 237 23.27 29.36 -14.99
C LEU A 237 24.46 28.80 -14.18
N PHE A 238 24.93 27.58 -14.46
CA PHE A 238 26.05 26.97 -13.73
C PHE A 238 27.36 26.93 -14.53
N ALA A 239 27.40 27.51 -15.73
CA ALA A 239 28.58 27.54 -16.59
C ALA A 239 29.34 28.89 -16.57
N VAL A 240 29.01 29.80 -15.65
CA VAL A 240 29.76 31.07 -15.46
C VAL A 240 29.87 31.41 -13.97
N SER A 241 30.90 30.89 -13.31
CA SER A 241 31.96 31.65 -12.60
C SER A 241 32.97 30.70 -11.98
#